data_AF-A0A1A8JA99-F1
#
_entry.id   AF-A0A1A8JA99-F1
#
_cell.length_a   1.000
_cell.length_b   1.000
_cell.length_c   1.000
_cell.angle_alpha   90.00
_cell.angle_beta   90.00
_cell.angle_gamma   90.00
#
_symmetry.space_group_name_H-M   'P 1'
#
loop_
_entity.id
_entity.type
_entity.pdbx_description
1 polymer ?
#
loop_
_entity_poly.entity_id
_entity_poly.type
_entity_poly.pdbx_seq_one_letter_code
_entity_poly.pdbx_strand_id
1 'polypeptide(L)'
;CSCELIALKTWLESISYTALVGDVVCEFPFRLHGRDLDEVSKQELCPRRAIAEYEMPPPPRLGTDAYHRTTPALVAASFTSSGIARSSSRPTKGPRQSAKLKSRPTTRVPSNKPQNFGQIVSYQTKSPVPLDCPTACTCNLQISDLGLNVNCQERKIEQISDLNPKPYNPKKMYLTGNYIPVVHRSDFTEATGLDLLHLGNNRISRVADRAFG
;
A
#
# COMPACT_ATOMS: atom_id res chain seq x y z
N CYS A 1 -8.48 17.69 10.58
CA CYS A 1 -7.32 16.91 11.03
C CYS A 1 -6.27 16.76 9.95
N SER A 2 -5.40 17.75 9.89
CA SER A 2 -4.29 17.87 8.92
C SER A 2 -3.00 18.22 9.67
N CYS A 3 -1.88 18.34 8.95
CA CYS A 3 -0.59 18.77 9.48
C CYS A 3 -0.66 20.07 10.32
N GLU A 4 -1.56 20.97 9.97
CA GLU A 4 -1.70 22.28 10.64
C GLU A 4 -2.21 22.14 12.09
N LEU A 5 -2.88 21.04 12.42
CA LEU A 5 -3.38 20.78 13.78
C LEU A 5 -2.31 20.24 14.74
N ILE A 6 -1.05 20.09 14.32
CA ILE A 6 0.03 19.62 15.22
C ILE A 6 0.23 20.58 16.40
N ALA A 7 0.09 21.88 16.19
CA ALA A 7 0.20 22.88 17.26
C ALA A 7 -0.93 22.71 18.28
N LEU A 8 -2.17 22.54 17.80
CA LEU A 8 -3.34 22.28 18.64
C LEU A 8 -3.18 20.98 19.43
N LYS A 9 -2.73 19.91 18.77
CA LYS A 9 -2.44 18.63 19.44
C LYS A 9 -1.42 18.79 20.56
N THR A 10 -0.32 19.50 20.29
CA THR A 10 0.74 19.71 21.28
C THR A 10 0.24 20.54 22.46
N TRP A 11 -0.68 21.48 22.22
CA TRP A 11 -1.33 22.22 23.28
C TRP A 11 -2.24 21.35 24.13
N LEU A 12 -3.07 20.49 23.50
CA LEU A 12 -3.92 19.51 24.20
C LEU A 12 -3.10 18.54 25.07
N GLU A 13 -1.94 18.09 24.58
CA GLU A 13 -1.00 17.25 25.35
C GLU A 13 -0.40 17.99 26.56
N SER A 14 -0.31 19.32 26.50
CA SER A 14 0.35 20.16 27.51
C SER A 14 -0.59 20.82 28.52
N ILE A 15 -1.91 20.77 28.28
CA ILE A 15 -2.88 21.45 29.13
C ILE A 15 -3.03 20.71 30.46
N SER A 16 -3.21 21.45 31.56
CA SER A 16 -3.40 20.84 32.87
C SER A 16 -4.69 20.02 32.91
N TYR A 17 -4.64 18.85 33.53
CA TYR A 17 -5.78 17.94 33.74
C TYR A 17 -6.99 18.57 34.47
N THR A 18 -6.83 19.76 35.06
CA THR A 18 -7.89 20.55 35.70
C THR A 18 -8.70 21.40 34.73
N ALA A 19 -8.28 21.54 33.47
CA ALA A 19 -9.02 22.21 32.43
C ALA A 19 -10.00 21.21 31.78
N LEU A 20 -11.31 21.44 31.96
CA LEU A 20 -12.35 20.67 31.28
C LEU A 20 -12.37 21.06 29.79
N VAL A 21 -11.55 20.39 28.99
CA VAL A 21 -11.64 20.43 27.53
C VAL A 21 -12.50 19.25 27.10
N GLY A 22 -13.60 19.52 26.38
CA GLY A 22 -14.39 18.45 25.77
C GLY A 22 -13.61 17.77 24.66
N ASP A 23 -13.98 16.53 24.34
CA ASP A 23 -13.31 15.70 23.33
C ASP A 23 -13.15 16.46 22.00
N VAL A 24 -11.90 16.66 21.56
CA VAL A 24 -11.60 17.35 20.29
C VAL A 24 -11.52 16.30 19.21
N VAL A 25 -12.65 16.05 18.54
CA VAL A 25 -12.77 14.97 17.57
C VAL A 25 -12.48 15.46 16.16
N CYS A 26 -11.75 14.65 15.40
CA CYS A 26 -11.53 14.87 13.99
C CYS A 26 -12.82 14.66 13.17
N GLU A 27 -13.26 15.67 12.41
CA GLU A 27 -14.38 15.54 11.46
C GLU A 27 -13.90 15.16 10.04
N PHE A 28 -12.78 15.73 9.59
CA PHE A 28 -12.15 15.41 8.30
C PHE A 28 -10.63 15.30 8.49
N PRO A 29 -9.88 14.44 7.77
CA PRO A 29 -10.28 13.51 6.70
C PRO A 29 -10.95 12.26 7.24
N PHE A 30 -11.68 11.55 6.36
CA PHE A 30 -12.47 10.36 6.71
C PHE A 30 -11.71 9.30 7.52
N ARG A 31 -10.39 9.15 7.30
CA ARG A 31 -9.55 8.19 8.05
C ARG A 31 -9.41 8.50 9.55
N LEU A 32 -9.51 9.78 9.90
CA LEU A 32 -9.42 10.23 11.28
C LEU A 32 -10.81 10.59 11.82
N HIS A 33 -11.86 10.51 11.00
CA HIS A 33 -13.20 10.91 11.39
C HIS A 33 -13.65 10.16 12.66
N GLY A 34 -14.07 10.90 13.67
CA GLY A 34 -14.57 10.34 14.92
C GLY A 34 -13.49 9.93 15.92
N ARG A 35 -12.20 10.13 15.60
CA ARG A 35 -11.08 9.92 16.53
C ARG A 35 -10.75 11.20 17.29
N ASP A 36 -10.41 11.07 18.57
CA ASP A 36 -9.90 12.19 19.37
C ASP A 36 -8.52 12.63 18.86
N LEU A 37 -8.31 13.93 18.71
CA LEU A 37 -7.06 14.53 18.27
C LEU A 37 -5.89 14.18 19.20
N ASP A 38 -6.13 13.91 20.49
CA ASP A 38 -5.09 13.46 21.41
C ASP A 38 -4.63 12.01 21.12
N GLU A 39 -5.53 11.16 20.64
CA GLU A 39 -5.22 9.77 20.25
C GLU A 39 -4.58 9.66 18.85
N VAL A 40 -4.75 10.65 17.99
CA VAL A 40 -4.19 10.65 16.63
C VAL A 40 -2.70 11.04 16.67
N SER A 41 -1.83 10.21 16.10
CA SER A 41 -0.38 10.48 16.08
C SER A 41 0.02 11.61 15.11
N LYS A 42 1.15 12.29 15.37
CA LYS A 42 1.67 13.35 14.49
C LYS A 42 1.97 12.85 13.07
N GLN A 43 2.32 11.56 12.91
CA GLN A 43 2.56 10.92 11.61
C GLN A 43 1.26 10.67 10.84
N GLU A 44 0.13 10.47 11.53
CA GLU A 44 -1.20 10.34 10.90
C GLU A 44 -1.79 11.70 10.51
N LEU A 45 -1.54 12.75 11.32
CA LEU A 45 -1.88 14.13 10.95
C LEU A 45 -1.01 14.63 9.80
N CYS A 46 0.27 14.22 9.79
CA CYS A 46 1.24 14.65 8.80
C CYS A 46 2.15 13.51 8.35
N PRO A 47 1.69 12.69 7.38
CA PRO A 47 2.53 11.65 6.79
C PRO A 47 3.66 12.32 6.03
N ARG A 48 4.87 12.34 6.60
CA ARG A 48 6.06 12.79 5.86
C ARG A 48 6.21 11.91 4.61
N ARG A 49 6.13 12.52 3.42
CA ARG A 49 6.54 11.88 2.17
C ARG A 49 7.97 11.40 2.33
N ALA A 50 8.18 10.09 2.32
CA ALA A 50 9.51 9.50 2.14
C ALA A 50 9.93 9.67 0.68
N ILE A 51 10.30 10.89 0.27
CA ILE A 51 11.02 11.14 -0.97
C ILE A 51 12.04 12.25 -0.71
N ALA A 52 13.24 11.83 -0.30
CA ALA A 52 14.52 12.51 -0.51
C ALA A 52 15.69 11.57 -0.10
N GLU A 53 15.63 10.29 -0.48
CA GLU A 53 16.79 9.38 -0.41
C GLU A 53 16.97 8.71 -1.77
N TYR A 54 17.19 9.50 -2.82
CA TYR A 54 17.90 8.98 -3.99
C TYR A 54 18.71 10.04 -4.75
N GLU A 55 18.61 11.33 -4.41
CA GLU A 55 19.50 12.35 -4.97
C GLU A 55 20.78 12.45 -4.12
N MET A 56 21.58 11.38 -4.09
CA MET A 56 22.98 11.50 -3.70
C MET A 56 23.83 11.50 -4.98
N PRO A 57 24.47 12.63 -5.33
CA PRO A 57 25.41 12.68 -6.44
C PRO A 57 26.58 11.70 -6.17
N PRO A 58 27.08 10.98 -7.19
CA PRO A 58 28.24 10.13 -7.01
C PRO A 58 29.47 11.00 -6.63
N PRO A 59 30.33 10.54 -5.71
CA PRO A 59 31.52 11.30 -5.32
C PRO A 59 32.46 11.47 -6.53
N PRO A 60 33.15 12.61 -6.66
CA PRO A 60 34.08 12.85 -7.75
C PRO A 60 35.26 11.87 -7.65
N ARG A 61 35.58 11.22 -8.77
CA ARG A 61 36.79 10.39 -8.86
C ARG A 61 38.01 11.32 -8.86
N LEU A 62 38.81 11.24 -7.80
CA LEU A 62 40.15 11.81 -7.79
C LEU A 62 40.98 11.15 -8.89
N GLY A 63 41.43 11.97 -9.83
CA GLY A 63 42.41 11.58 -10.83
C GLY A 63 43.74 11.27 -10.18
N THR A 64 44.33 10.16 -10.59
CA THR A 64 45.78 9.96 -10.51
C THR A 64 46.24 9.64 -11.92
N ASP A 65 46.81 10.66 -12.55
CA ASP A 65 47.62 10.53 -13.74
C ASP A 65 48.94 9.81 -13.42
N ALA A 66 49.51 9.27 -14.51
CA ALA A 66 50.87 8.76 -14.66
C ALA A 66 51.04 7.30 -14.19
N TYR A 67 51.41 6.31 -15.02
CA TYR A 67 52.46 6.32 -16.03
C TYR A 67 52.27 5.20 -17.08
N HIS A 68 52.81 5.46 -18.27
CA HIS A 68 52.94 4.60 -19.44
C HIS A 68 53.37 3.14 -19.18
N ARG A 69 52.71 2.17 -19.85
CA ARG A 69 53.41 1.19 -20.71
C ARG A 69 52.47 0.41 -21.62
N THR A 70 52.75 0.56 -22.91
CA THR A 70 52.22 -0.18 -24.07
C THR A 70 52.79 -1.59 -24.13
N THR A 71 51.97 -2.62 -24.40
CA THR A 71 52.30 -3.82 -25.22
C THR A 71 51.06 -4.72 -25.39
N PRO A 72 50.74 -5.22 -26.61
CA PRO A 72 49.73 -6.25 -26.83
C PRO A 72 50.35 -7.63 -27.13
N ALA A 73 49.73 -8.71 -26.66
CA ALA A 73 49.91 -10.08 -27.16
C ALA A 73 48.65 -10.89 -26.81
N LEU A 74 47.80 -11.23 -27.79
CA LEU A 74 47.75 -12.47 -28.59
C LEU A 74 47.26 -13.72 -27.82
N VAL A 75 46.03 -14.11 -28.16
CA VAL A 75 45.44 -15.45 -28.36
C VAL A 75 46.13 -16.68 -27.74
N ALA A 76 45.35 -17.41 -26.94
CA ALA A 76 45.28 -18.87 -27.02
C ALA A 76 43.87 -19.35 -26.59
N ALA A 77 43.11 -19.83 -27.56
CA ALA A 77 41.94 -20.67 -27.35
C ALA A 77 42.34 -22.12 -27.65
N SER A 78 42.04 -23.04 -26.74
CA SER A 78 42.05 -24.49 -27.02
C SER A 78 40.96 -25.19 -26.21
N PHE A 79 40.02 -25.76 -26.97
CA PHE A 79 39.22 -26.98 -26.79
C PHE A 79 40.03 -28.13 -26.11
N THR A 80 39.48 -29.13 -25.41
CA THR A 80 38.44 -30.14 -25.71
C THR A 80 38.15 -30.93 -24.41
N SER A 81 36.89 -31.14 -24.02
CA SER A 81 36.09 -32.39 -24.12
C SER A 81 36.15 -33.39 -22.94
N SER A 82 34.96 -33.65 -22.40
CA SER A 82 34.40 -34.97 -22.04
C SER A 82 34.95 -35.76 -20.84
N GLY A 83 34.08 -35.96 -19.85
CA GLY A 83 34.24 -36.96 -18.79
C GLY A 83 32.92 -37.19 -18.04
N ILE A 84 32.08 -38.10 -18.57
CA ILE A 84 30.90 -38.63 -17.89
C ILE A 84 31.37 -39.67 -16.86
N ALA A 85 30.95 -39.53 -15.60
CA ALA A 85 30.85 -40.66 -14.67
C ALA A 85 29.73 -40.42 -13.65
N ARG A 86 28.78 -41.36 -13.61
CA ARG A 86 27.65 -41.45 -12.68
C ARG A 86 28.06 -42.14 -11.37
N SER A 87 27.41 -41.70 -10.29
CA SER A 87 26.92 -42.46 -9.11
C SER A 87 27.88 -43.30 -8.25
N SER A 88 27.98 -43.01 -6.95
CA SER A 88 27.11 -43.62 -5.92
C SER A 88 27.50 -43.24 -4.46
N SER A 89 26.46 -43.11 -3.63
CA SER A 89 26.34 -43.42 -2.20
C SER A 89 27.41 -42.94 -1.18
N ARG A 90 26.97 -42.13 -0.20
CA ARG A 90 26.77 -42.60 1.20
C ARG A 90 26.05 -41.54 2.07
N PRO A 91 25.07 -41.94 2.91
CA PRO A 91 24.35 -41.06 3.84
C PRO A 91 24.99 -41.05 5.24
N THR A 92 24.91 -39.92 5.94
CA THR A 92 25.29 -39.78 7.36
C THR A 92 24.05 -39.61 8.25
N LYS A 93 23.97 -40.48 9.28
CA LYS A 93 22.95 -40.52 10.35
C LYS A 93 23.15 -39.37 11.35
N GLY A 94 22.03 -38.87 11.93
CA GLY A 94 22.00 -37.93 13.07
C GLY A 94 22.49 -38.53 14.40
N PRO A 95 22.42 -37.78 15.51
CA PRO A 95 21.16 -37.79 16.28
C PRO A 95 20.83 -36.54 17.16
N ARG A 96 19.58 -36.58 17.68
CA ARG A 96 19.04 -36.02 18.96
C ARG A 96 18.04 -34.86 18.88
N GLN A 97 16.84 -35.21 19.35
CA GLN A 97 15.64 -34.43 19.56
C GLN A 97 15.65 -33.81 20.97
N SER A 98 15.15 -32.58 21.11
CA SER A 98 14.72 -31.91 22.36
C SER A 98 13.99 -30.63 21.93
N ALA A 99 12.82 -30.20 22.40
CA ALA A 99 11.82 -30.75 23.31
C ALA A 99 10.47 -30.09 22.95
N LYS A 100 9.40 -30.88 22.98
CA LYS A 100 7.99 -30.44 22.88
C LYS A 100 7.63 -29.63 24.13
N LEU A 101 7.22 -28.37 24.00
CA LEU A 101 6.49 -27.68 25.07
C LEU A 101 5.08 -28.30 25.18
N LYS A 102 4.88 -29.02 26.28
CA LYS A 102 3.67 -29.75 26.62
C LYS A 102 2.68 -28.79 27.30
N SER A 103 1.58 -28.46 26.63
CA SER A 103 0.44 -27.76 27.23
C SER A 103 -0.19 -28.65 28.30
N ARG A 104 -0.14 -28.20 29.56
CA ARG A 104 -0.80 -28.83 30.71
C ARG A 104 -2.27 -28.37 30.74
N PRO A 105 -3.27 -29.27 30.73
CA PRO A 105 -4.65 -28.87 30.96
C PRO A 105 -4.85 -28.61 32.45
N THR A 106 -5.35 -27.42 32.80
CA THR A 106 -5.73 -27.11 34.18
C THR A 106 -7.21 -27.40 34.36
N THR A 107 -7.52 -28.21 35.36
CA THR A 107 -8.85 -28.68 35.75
C THR A 107 -9.77 -27.52 36.11
N ARG A 108 -10.95 -27.41 35.48
CA ARG A 108 -12.00 -26.46 35.86
C ARG A 108 -12.73 -26.96 37.12
N VAL A 109 -12.72 -26.15 38.18
CA VAL A 109 -13.63 -26.26 39.32
C VAL A 109 -14.72 -25.20 39.14
N PRO A 110 -16.02 -25.54 39.31
CA PRO A 110 -17.10 -24.57 39.20
C PRO A 110 -17.26 -23.83 40.54
N SER A 111 -17.13 -22.51 40.54
CA SER A 111 -17.50 -21.69 41.70
C SER A 111 -18.51 -20.62 41.27
N ASN A 112 -19.74 -20.82 41.74
CA ASN A 112 -20.85 -19.89 41.67
C ASN A 112 -20.54 -18.61 42.45
N LYS A 113 -20.25 -17.50 41.76
CA LYS A 113 -20.55 -16.14 42.23
C LYS A 113 -20.86 -15.23 41.04
N PRO A 114 -21.98 -14.46 41.06
CA PRO A 114 -22.31 -13.53 40.00
C PRO A 114 -21.47 -12.27 40.15
N GLN A 115 -20.37 -12.17 39.40
CA GLN A 115 -19.65 -10.91 39.26
C GLN A 115 -20.15 -10.21 38.01
N ASN A 116 -21.00 -9.21 38.25
CA ASN A 116 -21.52 -8.27 37.29
C ASN A 116 -20.35 -7.37 36.83
N PHE A 117 -19.58 -7.84 35.85
CA PHE A 117 -18.71 -6.97 35.09
C PHE A 117 -19.58 -6.28 34.05
N GLY A 118 -19.76 -4.98 34.23
CA GLY A 118 -20.49 -4.11 33.32
C GLY A 118 -20.06 -4.30 31.87
N GLN A 119 -20.99 -4.06 30.95
CA GLN A 119 -20.80 -4.20 29.52
C GLN A 119 -19.52 -3.49 29.10
N ILE A 120 -18.50 -4.28 28.75
CA ILE A 120 -17.36 -3.79 27.99
C ILE A 120 -17.97 -3.40 26.65
N VAL A 121 -18.22 -2.10 26.47
CA VAL A 121 -18.58 -1.55 25.17
C VAL A 121 -17.36 -1.78 24.31
N SER A 122 -17.37 -2.90 23.58
CA SER A 122 -16.46 -3.12 22.48
C SER A 122 -16.72 -1.93 21.56
N TYR A 123 -15.83 -0.94 21.59
CA TYR A 123 -15.75 0.07 20.54
C TYR A 123 -15.53 -0.73 19.26
N GLN A 124 -16.64 -1.00 18.58
CA GLN A 124 -16.63 -1.64 17.29
C GLN A 124 -15.85 -0.65 16.43
N THR A 125 -14.64 -1.02 16.01
CA THR A 125 -13.91 -0.30 14.99
C THR A 125 -14.86 -0.20 13.82
N LYS A 126 -15.45 0.98 13.58
CA LYS A 126 -16.39 1.19 12.48
C LYS A 126 -15.74 0.59 11.25
N SER A 127 -16.50 -0.28 10.57
CA SER A 127 -16.04 -0.98 9.37
C SER A 127 -15.36 0.02 8.42
N PRO A 128 -14.33 -0.39 7.66
CA PRO A 128 -13.68 0.49 6.70
C PRO A 128 -14.74 1.19 5.87
N VAL A 129 -14.60 2.51 5.67
CA VAL A 129 -15.47 3.32 4.80
C VAL A 129 -15.89 2.46 3.60
N PRO A 130 -17.20 2.30 3.34
CA PRO A 130 -17.67 1.50 2.23
C PRO A 130 -16.93 1.92 0.96
N LEU A 131 -16.11 1.01 0.44
CA LEU A 131 -15.36 1.25 -0.78
C LEU A 131 -16.34 1.04 -1.93
N ASP A 132 -16.82 2.12 -2.54
CA ASP A 132 -17.66 2.06 -3.73
C ASP A 132 -16.82 1.55 -4.90
N CYS A 133 -16.88 0.25 -5.13
CA CYS A 133 -16.17 -0.44 -6.20
C CYS A 133 -17.15 -0.92 -7.27
N PRO A 134 -16.91 -0.64 -8.56
CA PRO A 134 -17.74 -1.18 -9.63
C PRO A 134 -17.83 -2.71 -9.55
N THR A 135 -19.02 -3.25 -9.74
CA THR A 135 -19.29 -4.70 -9.64
C THR A 135 -18.44 -5.53 -10.60
N ALA A 136 -18.09 -4.98 -11.76
CA ALA A 136 -17.24 -5.62 -12.75
C ALA A 136 -15.74 -5.58 -12.40
N CYS A 137 -15.33 -4.82 -11.40
CA CYS A 137 -13.94 -4.48 -11.14
C CYS A 137 -13.44 -4.99 -9.79
N THR A 138 -12.14 -4.93 -9.61
CA THR A 138 -11.49 -5.21 -8.33
C THR A 138 -10.80 -3.96 -7.85
N CYS A 139 -11.15 -3.51 -6.65
CA CYS A 139 -10.59 -2.30 -6.08
C CYS A 139 -9.69 -2.63 -4.89
N ASN A 140 -8.55 -1.94 -4.81
CA ASN A 140 -7.61 -2.06 -3.71
C ASN A 140 -7.29 -0.68 -3.17
N LEU A 141 -7.54 -0.47 -1.88
CA LEU A 141 -7.17 0.76 -1.20
C LEU A 141 -5.70 0.69 -0.81
N GLN A 142 -4.89 1.57 -1.38
CA GLN A 142 -3.49 1.74 -0.99
C GLN A 142 -3.42 2.65 0.24
N ILE A 143 -2.92 2.10 1.35
CA ILE A 143 -2.90 2.80 2.63
C ILE A 143 -1.87 3.93 2.63
N SER A 144 -0.71 3.71 2.01
CA SER A 144 0.43 4.64 2.03
C SER A 144 0.16 5.98 1.38
N ASP A 145 -0.68 6.01 0.34
CA ASP A 145 -0.86 7.17 -0.53
C ASP A 145 -2.33 7.59 -0.66
N LEU A 146 -3.19 7.00 0.19
CA LEU A 146 -4.63 7.23 0.23
C LEU A 146 -5.34 6.99 -1.12
N GLY A 147 -4.74 6.21 -2.02
CA GLY A 147 -5.25 5.99 -3.36
C GLY A 147 -6.16 4.78 -3.50
N LEU A 148 -7.32 4.95 -4.13
CA LEU A 148 -8.11 3.82 -4.62
C LEU A 148 -7.55 3.37 -5.97
N ASN A 149 -7.03 2.14 -6.02
CA ASN A 149 -6.65 1.49 -7.27
C ASN A 149 -7.83 0.67 -7.79
N VAL A 150 -8.29 0.95 -9.01
CA VAL A 150 -9.42 0.29 -9.65
C VAL A 150 -8.90 -0.52 -10.84
N ASN A 151 -9.03 -1.84 -10.76
CA ASN A 151 -8.67 -2.75 -11.85
C ASN A 151 -9.92 -3.33 -12.52
N CYS A 152 -10.12 -2.96 -13.78
CA CYS A 152 -11.21 -3.36 -14.65
C CYS A 152 -10.69 -4.00 -15.95
N GLN A 153 -9.52 -4.63 -15.92
CA GLN A 153 -8.91 -5.23 -17.12
C GLN A 153 -9.71 -6.41 -17.66
N GLU A 154 -9.85 -6.48 -18.99
CA GLU A 154 -10.47 -7.61 -19.71
C GLU A 154 -11.90 -7.96 -19.25
N ARG A 155 -12.67 -6.93 -18.84
CA ARG A 155 -14.05 -7.08 -18.33
C ARG A 155 -15.13 -6.91 -19.39
N LYS A 156 -14.75 -6.78 -20.66
CA LYS A 156 -15.66 -6.54 -21.79
C LYS A 156 -16.49 -5.27 -21.62
N ILE A 157 -15.93 -4.25 -20.96
CA ILE A 157 -16.60 -2.97 -20.75
C ILE A 157 -16.74 -2.25 -22.08
N GLU A 158 -17.97 -1.84 -22.42
CA GLU A 158 -18.26 -1.12 -23.66
C GLU A 158 -18.30 0.38 -23.42
N GLN A 159 -18.71 0.85 -22.24
CA GLN A 159 -18.69 2.26 -21.88
C GLN A 159 -18.11 2.45 -20.48
N ILE A 160 -17.34 3.53 -20.27
CA ILE A 160 -16.82 3.87 -18.94
C ILE A 160 -17.97 4.22 -17.98
N SER A 161 -19.10 4.69 -18.52
CA SER A 161 -20.34 4.91 -17.79
C SER A 161 -21.00 3.61 -17.26
N ASP A 162 -20.59 2.42 -17.74
CA ASP A 162 -21.09 1.13 -17.24
C ASP A 162 -20.48 0.75 -15.87
N LEU A 163 -19.47 1.50 -15.41
CA LEU A 163 -18.83 1.28 -14.12
C LEU A 163 -19.76 1.72 -12.99
N ASN A 164 -20.51 0.76 -12.44
CA ASN A 164 -21.46 1.00 -11.36
C ASN A 164 -21.18 0.11 -10.12
N PRO A 165 -21.10 0.68 -8.89
CA PRO A 165 -21.07 2.12 -8.59
C PRO A 165 -19.82 2.81 -9.16
N LYS A 166 -19.95 4.12 -9.47
CA LYS A 166 -18.82 4.91 -9.96
C LYS A 166 -17.81 5.09 -8.82
N PRO A 167 -16.52 4.76 -9.02
CA PRO A 167 -15.54 4.84 -7.95
C PRO A 167 -15.33 6.30 -7.56
N TYR A 168 -15.45 6.61 -6.27
CA TYR A 168 -15.21 7.96 -5.75
C TYR A 168 -13.71 8.24 -5.65
N ASN A 169 -13.22 9.25 -6.38
CA ASN A 169 -11.83 9.70 -6.41
C ASN A 169 -10.78 8.57 -6.58
N PRO A 170 -10.82 7.80 -7.69
CA PRO A 170 -9.80 6.82 -7.99
C PRO A 170 -8.45 7.50 -8.23
N LYS A 171 -7.38 6.87 -7.75
CA LYS A 171 -6.00 7.34 -7.97
C LYS A 171 -5.33 6.66 -9.15
N LYS A 172 -5.67 5.39 -9.38
CA LYS A 172 -5.19 4.60 -10.53
C LYS A 172 -6.36 3.83 -11.12
N MET A 173 -6.53 3.91 -12.43
CA MET A 173 -7.55 3.15 -13.15
C MET A 173 -6.94 2.34 -14.28
N TYR A 174 -7.23 1.04 -14.28
CA TYR A 174 -6.81 0.10 -15.32
C TYR A 174 -8.03 -0.40 -16.09
N LEU A 175 -8.20 0.06 -17.32
CA LEU A 175 -9.32 -0.26 -18.21
C LEU A 175 -8.84 -0.97 -19.48
N THR A 176 -7.69 -1.64 -19.42
CA THR A 176 -7.09 -2.31 -20.59
C THR A 176 -7.79 -3.59 -21.01
N GLY A 177 -7.79 -3.86 -22.31
CA GLY A 177 -8.38 -5.08 -22.86
C GLY A 177 -9.92 -5.05 -22.85
N ASN A 178 -10.52 -3.85 -22.87
CA ASN A 178 -11.97 -3.67 -22.95
C ASN A 178 -12.39 -3.27 -24.38
N TYR A 179 -13.66 -2.94 -24.56
CA TYR A 179 -14.24 -2.62 -25.87
C TYR A 179 -14.69 -1.17 -26.00
N ILE A 180 -14.12 -0.28 -25.17
CA ILE A 180 -14.52 1.13 -25.09
C ILE A 180 -14.29 1.82 -26.45
N PRO A 181 -15.34 2.29 -27.15
CA PRO A 181 -15.21 2.91 -28.47
C PRO A 181 -15.04 4.43 -28.40
N VAL A 182 -15.54 5.06 -27.34
CA VAL A 182 -15.55 6.52 -27.15
C VAL A 182 -15.23 6.84 -25.69
N VAL A 183 -14.41 7.86 -25.48
CA VAL A 183 -14.20 8.46 -24.15
C VAL A 183 -14.96 9.78 -24.09
N HIS A 184 -15.93 9.88 -23.19
CA HIS A 184 -16.79 11.03 -23.02
C HIS A 184 -16.23 12.04 -22.00
N ARG A 185 -16.72 13.28 -22.10
CA ARG A 185 -16.38 14.36 -21.16
C ARG A 185 -16.77 14.06 -19.70
N SER A 186 -17.87 13.33 -19.53
CA SER A 186 -18.43 12.96 -18.23
C SER A 186 -17.74 11.77 -17.56
N ASP A 187 -16.94 11.00 -18.29
CA ASP A 187 -16.40 9.74 -17.81
C ASP A 187 -15.48 9.95 -16.59
N PHE A 188 -14.66 11.00 -16.64
CA PHE A 188 -13.64 11.29 -15.62
C PHE A 188 -13.87 12.59 -14.84
N THR A 189 -15.06 13.21 -14.93
CA THR A 189 -15.35 14.49 -14.26
C THR A 189 -15.12 14.46 -12.74
N GLU A 190 -15.44 13.33 -12.10
CA GLU A 190 -15.29 13.13 -10.65
C GLU A 190 -13.96 12.45 -10.27
N ALA A 191 -13.14 12.10 -11.26
CA ALA A 191 -11.84 11.46 -11.06
C ALA A 191 -10.75 12.51 -10.83
N THR A 192 -10.98 13.44 -9.90
CA THR A 192 -10.09 14.59 -9.66
C THR A 192 -8.72 14.19 -9.10
N GLY A 193 -8.64 13.06 -8.41
CA GLY A 193 -7.41 12.51 -7.84
C GLY A 193 -6.68 11.48 -8.72
N LEU A 194 -7.03 11.36 -10.00
CA LEU A 194 -6.49 10.33 -10.89
C LEU A 194 -5.07 10.67 -11.33
N ASP A 195 -4.10 9.88 -10.86
CA ASP A 195 -2.69 9.99 -11.25
C ASP A 195 -2.36 9.14 -12.49
N LEU A 196 -3.10 8.04 -12.70
CA LEU A 196 -2.84 7.09 -13.77
C LEU A 196 -4.14 6.54 -14.37
N LEU A 197 -4.24 6.63 -15.70
CA LEU A 197 -5.32 6.05 -16.49
C LEU A 197 -4.73 5.16 -17.59
N HIS A 198 -5.07 3.87 -17.58
CA HIS A 198 -4.57 2.92 -18.57
C HIS A 198 -5.71 2.38 -19.45
N LEU A 199 -5.81 2.93 -20.67
CA LEU A 199 -6.83 2.60 -21.68
C LEU A 199 -6.28 1.75 -22.84
N GLY A 200 -5.09 1.17 -22.71
CA GLY A 200 -4.46 0.37 -23.77
C GLY A 200 -5.29 -0.85 -24.18
N ASN A 201 -5.17 -1.28 -25.45
CA ASN A 201 -5.91 -2.42 -26.00
C ASN A 201 -7.44 -2.28 -25.86
N ASN A 202 -7.98 -1.14 -26.28
CA ASN A 202 -9.41 -0.87 -26.41
C ASN A 202 -9.78 -0.63 -27.89
N ARG A 203 -11.05 -0.26 -28.15
CA ARG A 203 -11.55 0.09 -29.50
C ARG A 203 -11.76 1.59 -29.68
N ILE A 204 -11.00 2.42 -28.95
CA ILE A 204 -11.21 3.86 -28.89
C ILE A 204 -11.01 4.46 -30.28
N SER A 205 -12.08 5.02 -30.83
CA SER A 205 -12.12 5.70 -32.13
C SER A 205 -12.31 7.21 -31.98
N ARG A 206 -12.87 7.65 -30.84
CA ARG A 206 -13.16 9.06 -30.55
C ARG A 206 -12.88 9.38 -29.08
N VAL A 207 -12.33 10.56 -28.83
CA VAL A 207 -12.17 11.13 -27.50
C VAL A 207 -12.83 12.51 -27.53
N ALA A 208 -13.74 12.78 -26.61
CA ALA A 208 -14.45 14.05 -26.54
C ALA A 208 -13.52 15.19 -26.10
N ASP A 209 -13.81 16.40 -26.56
CA ASP A 209 -13.07 17.60 -26.13
C ASP A 209 -13.22 17.81 -24.62
N ARG A 210 -12.08 18.08 -23.97
CA ARG A 210 -11.94 18.19 -22.51
C ARG A 210 -12.38 16.93 -21.75
N ALA A 211 -12.18 15.75 -22.35
CA ALA A 211 -12.42 14.46 -21.68
C ALA A 211 -11.57 14.24 -20.40
N PHE A 212 -10.45 14.94 -20.28
CA PHE A 212 -9.50 14.79 -19.16
C PHE A 212 -9.22 16.10 -18.41
N GLY A 213 -9.99 17.17 -18.67
CA GLY A 213 -9.74 18.53 -18.15
C GLY A 213 -9.99 19.63 -19.19
#